data_AF-A0AAD1UIB6-F1
#
_entry.id   AF-A0AAD1UIB6-F1
#
_cell.length_a   1.000
_cell.length_b   1.000
_cell.length_c   1.000
_cell.angle_alpha   90.00
_cell.angle_beta   90.00
_cell.angle_gamma   90.00
#
_symmetry.space_group_name_H-M   'P 1'
#
loop_
_entity.id
_entity.type
_entity.pdbx_description
1 polymer ?
#
loop_
_entity_poly.entity_id
_entity_poly.type
_entity_poly.pdbx_seq_one_letter_code
_entity_poly.pdbx_strand_id
1 'polypeptide(L)'
;MESYFEIEGTDSEEEKSNTGYILLKNILTIEEEKVAPSSEKKSKKFRRIKLKKCHECAICCDIYFDPLKLACDHRFCRLCIEKYKAYNKVYKCPLCRKSFMNLNKAKEDPKLVKRIKELYPDKYDQKKKNALKEINKDLLSLDVKAVYGNTCKLAYPAMTNDQGVKTKPVYTYTLFLEFPTLTKEDIEYLVERVEFNLPPKYKEHVRTKSENTSLAKRIKSKYPFKISEKASRSCKATIKIFWNKRLCEDIKTTNIYPIPSKVTYDIMLSPSDPFSTNATTFKVKYSKTCLEKTKFQSVKQALEDGLDQKRAIWR
;
A
#
# COMPACT_ATOMS: atom_id res chain seq x y z
N MET A 1 10.26 22.76 -12.33
CA MET A 1 11.34 22.97 -13.31
C MET A 1 10.92 22.27 -14.59
N GLU A 2 10.24 23.02 -15.44
CA GLU A 2 9.96 22.63 -16.81
C GLU A 2 11.29 22.55 -17.55
N SER A 3 11.64 21.37 -18.06
CA SER A 3 12.83 21.21 -18.88
C SER A 3 12.46 21.56 -20.32
N TYR A 4 12.84 22.77 -20.73
CA TYR A 4 12.82 23.19 -22.12
C TYR A 4 14.10 22.71 -22.79
N PHE A 5 14.00 22.20 -24.01
CA PHE A 5 15.15 22.09 -24.90
C PHE A 5 14.99 23.15 -25.98
N GLU A 6 16.02 23.97 -26.15
CA GLU A 6 16.15 24.90 -27.27
C GLU A 6 16.80 24.12 -28.41
N ILE A 7 16.11 24.02 -29.54
CA ILE A 7 16.68 23.47 -30.77
C ILE A 7 16.77 24.63 -31.74
N GLU A 8 17.98 24.89 -32.26
CA GLU A 8 18.17 25.89 -33.31
C GLU A 8 17.49 25.41 -34.60
N GLY A 9 16.48 26.15 -35.05
CA GLY A 9 15.90 25.95 -36.37
C GLY A 9 16.74 26.67 -37.40
N THR A 10 17.39 25.93 -38.31
CA THR A 10 17.94 26.47 -39.54
C THR A 10 16.99 26.13 -40.69
N ASP A 11 16.53 27.15 -41.42
CA ASP A 11 15.65 27.00 -42.60
C ASP A 11 16.45 26.49 -43.82
N SER A 12 17.00 25.28 -43.76
CA SER A 12 17.52 24.58 -44.93
C SER A 12 16.68 23.34 -45.21
N GLU A 13 16.22 23.20 -46.46
CA GLU A 13 15.32 22.13 -46.89
C GLU A 13 15.96 20.73 -46.95
N GLU A 14 17.21 20.58 -46.52
CA GLU A 14 18.04 19.40 -46.82
C GLU A 14 18.01 18.29 -45.76
N GLU A 15 17.30 18.46 -44.63
CA GLU A 15 17.18 17.40 -43.62
C GLU A 15 15.81 16.70 -43.57
N LYS A 16 15.00 16.80 -44.63
CA LYS A 16 13.76 15.98 -44.77
C LYS A 16 14.03 14.46 -44.87
N SER A 17 15.30 14.03 -44.93
CA SER A 17 15.72 12.61 -44.96
C SER A 17 16.41 12.11 -43.67
N ASN A 18 16.63 12.97 -42.66
CA ASN A 18 17.35 12.54 -41.46
C ASN A 18 16.41 11.72 -40.54
N THR A 19 16.77 10.46 -40.29
CA THR A 19 15.95 9.48 -39.54
C THR A 19 15.59 9.94 -38.11
N GLY A 20 16.34 10.89 -37.55
CA GLY A 20 16.03 11.54 -36.27
C GLY A 20 14.81 12.48 -36.31
N TYR A 21 14.54 13.15 -37.43
CA TYR A 21 13.43 14.11 -37.59
C TYR A 21 12.07 13.40 -37.68
N ILE A 22 12.05 12.22 -38.31
CA ILE A 22 10.85 11.37 -38.44
C ILE A 22 10.48 10.73 -37.09
N LEU A 23 11.47 10.33 -36.28
CA LEU A 23 11.26 9.84 -34.92
C LEU A 23 10.69 10.92 -33.98
N LEU A 24 11.10 12.18 -34.14
CA LEU A 24 10.57 13.31 -33.37
C LEU A 24 9.11 13.63 -33.71
N LYS A 25 8.70 13.53 -34.98
CA LYS A 25 7.28 13.71 -35.38
C LYS A 25 6.35 12.62 -34.83
N ASN A 26 6.82 11.39 -34.67
CA ASN A 26 6.01 10.29 -34.14
C ASN A 26 5.87 10.31 -32.60
N ILE A 27 6.69 11.09 -31.89
CA ILE A 27 6.67 11.21 -30.42
C ILE A 27 6.09 12.57 -29.97
N LEU A 28 6.22 13.61 -30.80
CA LEU A 28 5.79 14.97 -30.49
C LEU A 28 4.67 15.38 -31.44
N THR A 29 3.44 15.41 -30.94
CA THR A 29 2.37 16.13 -31.65
C THR A 29 2.70 17.62 -31.59
N ILE A 30 3.14 18.16 -32.72
CA ILE A 30 3.44 19.58 -32.90
C ILE A 30 2.09 20.31 -32.99
N GLU A 31 1.71 21.03 -31.94
CA GLU A 31 0.66 22.06 -32.05
C GLU A 31 1.38 23.40 -32.25
N GLU A 32 1.19 24.00 -33.42
CA GLU A 32 1.79 25.28 -33.79
C GLU A 32 1.00 26.43 -33.16
N GLU A 33 1.56 27.14 -32.19
CA GLU A 33 1.04 28.45 -31.77
C GLU A 33 1.64 29.55 -32.67
N LYS A 34 0.77 30.27 -33.40
CA LYS A 34 1.16 31.45 -34.18
C LYS A 34 1.36 32.63 -33.22
N VAL A 35 2.60 33.05 -33.01
CA VAL A 35 2.90 34.31 -32.30
C VAL A 35 2.89 35.46 -33.32
N ALA A 36 2.14 36.53 -33.02
CA ALA A 36 2.04 37.74 -33.85
C ALA A 36 3.38 38.51 -33.91
N PRO A 37 3.71 39.17 -35.04
CA PRO A 37 4.98 39.86 -35.19
C PRO A 37 4.93 41.25 -34.56
N SER A 38 5.76 41.52 -33.55
CA SER A 38 6.07 42.89 -33.11
C SER A 38 7.51 43.25 -33.52
N SER A 39 7.59 44.14 -34.50
CA SER A 39 8.68 45.06 -34.85
C SER A 39 10.14 44.63 -34.64
N GLU A 40 10.81 44.40 -35.77
CA GLU A 40 12.21 44.74 -36.09
C GLU A 40 13.30 44.52 -35.01
N LYS A 41 13.86 43.30 -35.04
CA LYS A 41 15.30 42.97 -34.99
C LYS A 41 15.41 41.47 -35.30
N LYS A 42 16.48 41.02 -35.98
CA LYS A 42 16.70 39.62 -36.41
C LYS A 42 16.70 38.65 -35.21
N SER A 43 15.52 38.27 -34.72
CA SER A 43 15.35 37.37 -33.59
C SER A 43 15.15 35.96 -34.13
N LYS A 44 16.11 35.07 -33.88
CA LYS A 44 15.98 33.62 -34.09
C LYS A 44 14.62 33.16 -33.54
N LYS A 45 13.76 32.58 -34.40
CA LYS A 45 12.45 32.06 -33.98
C LYS A 45 12.65 30.76 -33.19
N PHE A 46 12.63 30.83 -31.88
CA PHE A 46 12.62 29.65 -31.02
C PHE A 46 11.20 29.06 -30.99
N ARG A 47 11.03 27.81 -31.45
CA ARG A 47 9.77 27.07 -31.32
C ARG A 47 9.70 26.45 -29.92
N ARG A 48 8.74 26.84 -29.09
CA ARG A 48 8.49 26.18 -27.80
C ARG A 48 7.73 24.88 -28.05
N ILE A 49 8.42 23.74 -27.95
CA ILE A 49 7.78 22.42 -28.06
C ILE A 49 7.18 22.06 -26.68
N LYS A 50 5.85 22.03 -26.59
CA LYS A 50 5.13 21.52 -25.42
C LYS A 50 5.15 19.99 -25.49
N LEU A 51 5.95 19.31 -24.65
CA LEU A 51 5.96 17.85 -24.62
C LEU A 51 4.60 17.32 -24.13
N LYS A 52 3.79 16.79 -25.05
CA LYS A 52 2.57 16.04 -24.72
C LYS A 52 2.99 14.67 -24.13
N LYS A 53 2.63 14.44 -22.86
CA LYS A 53 2.43 13.14 -22.18
C LYS A 53 3.60 12.12 -22.16
N CYS A 54 4.65 12.37 -21.39
CA CYS A 54 5.65 11.33 -21.03
C CYS A 54 5.30 10.49 -19.78
N HIS A 55 4.01 10.43 -19.40
CA HIS A 55 3.59 9.76 -18.16
C HIS A 55 2.89 8.42 -18.39
N GLU A 56 2.93 7.88 -19.61
CA GLU A 56 2.21 6.69 -20.02
C GLU A 56 3.14 5.49 -20.21
N CYS A 57 2.67 4.31 -19.83
CA CYS A 57 3.39 3.05 -19.98
C CYS A 57 3.14 2.45 -21.36
N ALA A 58 4.21 2.18 -22.12
CA ALA A 58 4.12 1.62 -23.47
C ALA A 58 3.55 0.19 -23.58
N ILE A 59 3.30 -0.50 -22.46
CA ILE A 59 2.67 -1.84 -22.47
C ILE A 59 1.15 -1.74 -22.29
N CYS A 60 0.68 -0.90 -21.37
CA CYS A 60 -0.76 -0.76 -21.10
C CYS A 60 -1.37 0.52 -21.69
N CYS A 61 -0.56 1.35 -22.37
CA CYS A 61 -0.95 2.60 -23.00
C CYS A 61 -1.73 3.55 -22.08
N ASP A 62 -1.35 3.58 -20.80
CA ASP A 62 -2.03 4.34 -19.76
C ASP A 62 -1.00 4.79 -18.70
N ILE A 63 -1.37 5.74 -17.83
CA ILE A 63 -0.45 6.40 -16.89
C ILE A 63 0.38 5.42 -16.07
N TYR A 64 1.61 5.76 -15.71
CA TYR A 64 2.43 4.85 -14.91
C TYR A 64 1.82 4.60 -13.52
N PHE A 65 1.81 3.33 -13.12
CA PHE A 65 1.53 2.88 -11.77
C PHE A 65 2.66 1.93 -11.34
N ASP A 66 3.28 2.19 -10.18
CA ASP A 66 4.49 1.50 -9.69
C ASP A 66 5.55 1.36 -10.82
N PRO A 67 6.07 2.48 -11.36
CA PRO A 67 6.97 2.44 -12.50
C PRO A 67 8.33 1.85 -12.11
N LEU A 68 8.73 0.80 -12.81
CA LEU A 68 10.09 0.28 -12.77
C LEU A 68 10.93 0.88 -13.88
N LYS A 69 12.09 1.43 -13.48
CA LYS A 69 13.13 1.84 -14.40
C LYS A 69 14.07 0.67 -14.66
N LEU A 70 14.18 0.24 -15.92
CA LEU A 70 15.14 -0.78 -16.34
C LEU A 70 16.55 -0.18 -16.51
N ALA A 71 17.57 -1.04 -16.58
CA ALA A 71 18.96 -0.62 -16.84
C ALA A 71 19.14 0.11 -18.19
N CYS A 72 18.22 -0.09 -19.13
CA CYS A 72 18.18 0.62 -20.40
C CYS A 72 17.39 1.93 -20.36
N ASP A 73 17.16 2.48 -19.17
CA ASP A 73 16.43 3.71 -18.84
C ASP A 73 14.94 3.77 -19.22
N HIS A 74 14.41 2.75 -19.89
CA HIS A 74 13.00 2.61 -20.18
C HIS A 74 12.19 2.30 -18.91
N ARG A 75 10.97 2.83 -18.86
CA ARG A 75 10.06 2.71 -17.72
C ARG A 75 8.78 2.00 -18.13
N PHE A 76 8.32 1.10 -17.26
CA PHE A 76 7.07 0.37 -17.41
C PHE A 76 6.38 0.25 -16.06
N CYS A 77 5.05 0.09 -16.03
CA CYS A 77 4.39 -0.34 -14.81
C CYS A 77 4.95 -1.70 -14.40
N ARG A 78 5.17 -1.91 -13.11
CA ARG A 78 5.73 -3.16 -12.60
C ARG A 78 4.98 -4.41 -13.04
N LEU A 79 3.66 -4.41 -12.87
CA LEU A 79 2.81 -5.52 -13.33
C LEU A 79 2.91 -5.76 -14.83
N CYS A 80 3.03 -4.69 -15.63
CA CYS A 80 3.14 -4.82 -17.07
C CYS A 80 4.43 -5.54 -17.49
N ILE A 81 5.57 -5.14 -16.91
CA ILE A 81 6.85 -5.77 -17.26
C ILE A 81 6.99 -7.19 -16.68
N GLU A 82 6.43 -7.44 -15.49
CA GLU A 82 6.40 -8.76 -14.87
C GLU A 82 5.57 -9.75 -15.71
N LYS A 83 4.39 -9.35 -16.18
CA LYS A 83 3.57 -10.16 -17.11
C LYS A 83 4.25 -10.37 -18.45
N TYR A 84 4.83 -9.31 -19.02
CA TYR A 84 5.55 -9.43 -20.29
C TYR A 84 6.65 -10.49 -20.18
N LYS A 85 7.40 -10.48 -19.07
CA LYS A 85 8.40 -11.51 -18.76
C LYS A 85 7.74 -12.89 -18.60
N ALA A 86 6.65 -13.01 -17.84
CA ALA A 86 5.98 -14.28 -17.60
C ALA A 86 5.45 -14.92 -18.88
N TYR A 87 4.83 -14.12 -19.75
CA TYR A 87 4.26 -14.58 -21.02
C TYR A 87 5.34 -14.95 -22.04
N ASN A 88 6.34 -14.08 -22.24
CA ASN A 88 7.34 -14.30 -23.29
C ASN A 88 8.54 -15.14 -22.83
N LYS A 89 8.64 -15.45 -21.53
CA LYS A 89 9.78 -16.16 -20.91
C LYS A 89 11.15 -15.52 -21.22
N VAL A 90 11.20 -14.22 -21.51
CA VAL A 90 12.42 -13.48 -21.86
C VAL A 90 12.68 -12.31 -20.91
N TYR A 91 13.97 -12.02 -20.72
CA TYR A 91 14.47 -10.91 -19.93
C TYR A 91 14.94 -9.77 -20.83
N LYS A 92 14.07 -9.27 -21.72
CA LYS A 92 14.40 -8.22 -22.71
C LYS A 92 13.42 -7.05 -22.63
N CYS A 93 13.92 -5.82 -22.70
CA CYS A 93 13.09 -4.62 -22.72
C CYS A 93 12.14 -4.64 -23.93
N PRO A 94 10.82 -4.39 -23.77
CA PRO A 94 9.89 -4.32 -24.89
C PRO A 94 10.21 -3.23 -25.93
N LEU A 95 10.86 -2.13 -25.50
CA LEU A 95 11.15 -0.99 -26.37
C LEU A 95 12.47 -1.15 -27.12
N CYS A 96 13.56 -1.44 -26.40
CA CYS A 96 14.91 -1.46 -26.99
C CYS A 96 15.55 -2.85 -27.05
N ARG A 97 14.85 -3.90 -26.60
CA ARG A 97 15.28 -5.31 -26.61
C ARG A 97 16.56 -5.62 -25.82
N LYS A 98 17.19 -4.63 -25.17
CA LYS A 98 18.31 -4.83 -24.25
C LYS A 98 17.91 -5.77 -23.12
N SER A 99 18.80 -6.69 -22.78
CA SER A 99 18.58 -7.62 -21.68
C SER A 99 18.58 -6.87 -20.35
N PHE A 100 17.78 -7.35 -19.40
CA PHE A 100 17.80 -6.84 -18.03
C PHE A 100 17.81 -8.00 -17.05
N MET A 101 18.65 -7.91 -16.01
CA MET A 101 18.66 -8.91 -14.93
C MET A 101 17.76 -8.44 -13.79
N ASN A 102 17.06 -9.39 -13.16
CA ASN A 102 16.35 -9.25 -11.88
C ASN A 102 15.61 -7.91 -11.66
N LEU A 103 14.32 -7.88 -12.04
CA LEU A 103 13.38 -6.77 -11.74
C LEU A 103 13.32 -6.40 -10.25
N ASN A 104 13.67 -7.33 -9.36
CA ASN A 104 13.69 -7.13 -7.91
C ASN A 104 14.67 -6.05 -7.42
N LYS A 105 15.68 -5.68 -8.22
CA LYS A 105 16.63 -4.62 -7.86
C LYS A 105 16.25 -3.24 -8.42
N ALA A 106 15.27 -3.17 -9.31
CA ALA A 106 14.83 -1.91 -9.89
C ALA A 106 14.08 -1.09 -8.82
N LYS A 107 14.51 0.15 -8.62
CA LYS A 107 13.88 1.08 -7.67
C LYS A 107 12.85 1.94 -8.40
N GLU A 108 11.74 2.24 -7.71
CA GLU A 108 10.78 3.25 -8.18
C GLU A 108 11.47 4.62 -8.28
N ASP A 109 11.01 5.45 -9.22
CA ASP A 109 11.35 6.88 -9.29
C ASP A 109 10.28 7.68 -8.52
N PRO A 110 10.52 8.07 -7.26
CA PRO A 110 9.51 8.73 -6.43
C PRO A 110 9.08 10.09 -7.00
N LYS A 111 9.95 10.78 -7.75
CA LYS A 111 9.62 12.07 -8.37
C LYS A 111 8.61 11.91 -9.50
N LEU A 112 8.68 10.80 -10.24
CA LEU A 112 7.71 10.50 -11.29
C LEU A 112 6.35 10.14 -10.69
N VAL A 113 6.32 9.28 -9.67
CA VAL A 113 5.08 8.88 -9.01
C VAL A 113 4.37 10.08 -8.38
N LYS A 114 5.12 10.97 -7.72
CA LYS A 114 4.56 12.19 -7.13
C LYS A 114 3.88 13.07 -8.20
N ARG A 115 4.58 13.35 -9.31
CA ARG A 115 4.03 14.13 -10.42
C ARG A 115 2.78 13.49 -11.03
N ILE A 116 2.75 12.17 -11.19
CA ILE A 116 1.57 11.48 -11.74
C ILE A 116 0.37 11.60 -10.78
N LYS A 117 0.57 11.48 -9.47
CA LYS A 117 -0.49 11.66 -8.48
C LYS A 117 -1.02 13.09 -8.45
N GLU A 118 -0.14 14.09 -8.61
CA GLU A 118 -0.52 15.50 -8.66
C GLU A 118 -1.32 15.84 -9.92
N LEU A 119 -0.94 15.27 -11.07
CA LEU A 119 -1.57 15.56 -12.36
C LEU A 119 -2.81 14.70 -12.66
N TYR A 120 -2.83 13.46 -12.19
CA TYR A 120 -3.84 12.46 -12.54
C TYR A 120 -4.31 11.63 -11.32
N PRO A 121 -4.83 12.27 -10.26
CA PRO A 121 -5.19 11.57 -9.02
C PRO A 121 -6.25 10.48 -9.25
N ASP A 122 -7.35 10.80 -9.93
CA ASP A 122 -8.45 9.85 -10.14
C ASP A 122 -8.04 8.64 -10.99
N LYS A 123 -7.31 8.89 -12.09
CA LYS A 123 -6.79 7.83 -12.94
C LYS A 123 -5.79 6.95 -12.18
N TYR A 124 -4.95 7.55 -11.34
CA TYR A 124 -3.97 6.81 -10.55
C TYR A 124 -4.66 5.89 -9.54
N ASP A 125 -5.68 6.39 -8.84
CA ASP A 125 -6.46 5.61 -7.88
C ASP A 125 -7.28 4.51 -8.56
N GLN A 126 -7.85 4.78 -9.74
CA GLN A 126 -8.55 3.75 -10.51
C GLN A 126 -7.58 2.67 -10.99
N LYS A 127 -6.41 3.05 -11.49
CA LYS A 127 -5.36 2.10 -11.90
C LYS A 127 -4.87 1.26 -10.73
N LYS A 128 -4.70 1.86 -9.54
CA LYS A 128 -4.39 1.16 -8.29
C LYS A 128 -5.46 0.13 -7.93
N LYS A 129 -6.75 0.50 -7.99
CA LYS A 129 -7.87 -0.40 -7.71
C LYS A 129 -7.91 -1.58 -8.71
N ASN A 130 -7.67 -1.32 -9.98
CA ASN A 130 -7.66 -2.37 -11.01
C ASN A 130 -6.47 -3.33 -10.84
N ALA A 131 -5.29 -2.79 -10.57
CA ALA A 131 -4.09 -3.57 -10.27
C ALA A 131 -4.29 -4.45 -9.02
N LEU A 132 -4.90 -3.91 -7.96
CA LEU A 132 -5.32 -4.67 -6.76
C LEU A 132 -6.28 -5.81 -7.11
N LYS A 133 -7.31 -5.54 -7.90
CA LYS A 133 -8.29 -6.55 -8.31
C LYS A 133 -7.63 -7.68 -9.09
N GLU A 134 -6.72 -7.33 -9.99
CA GLU A 134 -6.02 -8.31 -10.81
C GLU A 134 -5.08 -9.18 -9.98
N ILE A 135 -4.24 -8.59 -9.15
CA ILE A 135 -3.39 -9.34 -8.20
C ILE A 135 -4.24 -10.26 -7.33
N ASN A 136 -5.38 -9.78 -6.82
CA ASN A 136 -6.28 -10.57 -5.99
C ASN A 136 -6.89 -11.78 -6.71
N LYS A 137 -6.93 -11.83 -8.05
CA LYS A 137 -7.40 -13.01 -8.79
C LYS A 137 -6.40 -14.16 -8.73
N ASP A 138 -5.11 -13.85 -8.75
CA ASP A 138 -4.04 -14.85 -8.75
C ASP A 138 -3.62 -15.28 -7.32
N LEU A 139 -4.18 -14.63 -6.30
CA LEU A 139 -3.91 -14.90 -4.89
C LEU A 139 -4.86 -15.96 -4.32
N LEU A 140 -4.27 -16.94 -3.64
CA LEU A 140 -4.98 -17.88 -2.79
C LEU A 140 -5.38 -17.20 -1.47
N SER A 141 -6.31 -17.81 -0.74
CA SER A 141 -6.86 -17.27 0.52
C SER A 141 -6.71 -18.29 1.64
N LEU A 142 -6.14 -17.86 2.75
CA LEU A 142 -5.98 -18.64 3.98
C LEU A 142 -6.91 -18.04 5.02
N ASP A 143 -7.72 -18.88 5.64
CA ASP A 143 -8.64 -18.46 6.70
C ASP A 143 -7.92 -18.54 8.05
N VAL A 144 -7.57 -17.37 8.59
CA VAL A 144 -6.84 -17.24 9.86
C VAL A 144 -7.81 -16.81 10.95
N LYS A 145 -8.06 -17.70 11.92
CA LYS A 145 -8.88 -17.40 13.11
C LYS A 145 -8.09 -16.51 14.07
N ALA A 146 -8.73 -15.44 14.53
CA ALA A 146 -8.17 -14.50 15.48
C ALA A 146 -9.15 -14.24 16.62
N VAL A 147 -8.63 -14.21 17.83
CA VAL A 147 -9.36 -13.87 19.05
C VAL A 147 -8.79 -12.55 19.57
N TYR A 148 -9.66 -11.60 19.86
CA TYR A 148 -9.27 -10.29 20.38
C TYR A 148 -10.23 -9.86 21.47
N GLY A 149 -9.72 -9.10 22.41
CA GLY A 149 -10.49 -8.74 23.58
C GLY A 149 -9.67 -7.93 24.56
N ASN A 150 -10.28 -7.60 25.70
CA ASN A 150 -9.54 -6.98 26.79
C ASN A 150 -9.78 -7.68 28.12
N THR A 151 -8.74 -7.67 28.94
CA THR A 151 -8.89 -7.86 30.38
C THR A 151 -8.93 -6.50 31.07
N CYS A 152 -9.55 -6.38 32.25
CA CYS A 152 -9.42 -5.16 33.08
C CYS A 152 -9.28 -5.45 34.56
N LYS A 153 -8.57 -4.58 35.26
CA LYS A 153 -8.39 -4.58 36.73
C LYS A 153 -8.57 -3.18 37.27
N LEU A 154 -9.23 -3.04 38.43
CA LEU A 154 -9.37 -1.76 39.10
C LEU A 154 -7.99 -1.23 39.50
N ALA A 155 -7.66 -0.01 39.09
CA ALA A 155 -6.41 0.66 39.42
C ALA A 155 -6.60 1.66 40.57
N TYR A 156 -7.65 2.48 40.48
CA TYR A 156 -8.04 3.44 41.50
C TYR A 156 -9.55 3.36 41.73
N PRO A 157 -10.03 3.22 42.98
CA PRO A 157 -11.46 3.25 43.26
C PRO A 157 -12.03 4.64 43.03
N ALA A 158 -13.37 4.73 42.94
CA ALA A 158 -14.06 6.00 43.01
C ALA A 158 -13.81 6.64 44.38
N MET A 159 -13.46 7.92 44.41
CA MET A 159 -13.25 8.68 45.64
C MET A 159 -14.16 9.89 45.66
N THR A 160 -14.46 10.42 46.84
CA THR A 160 -15.14 11.70 46.98
C THR A 160 -14.09 12.71 47.42
N ASN A 161 -13.92 13.82 46.69
CA ASN A 161 -13.01 14.87 47.13
C ASN A 161 -13.61 15.71 48.26
N ASP A 162 -12.81 16.57 48.89
CA ASP A 162 -13.22 17.43 50.02
C ASP A 162 -14.39 18.39 49.67
N GLN A 163 -14.70 18.54 48.38
CA GLN A 163 -15.81 19.33 47.86
C GLN A 163 -17.07 18.48 47.56
N GLY A 164 -17.09 17.21 47.96
CA GLY A 164 -18.23 16.31 47.74
C GLY A 164 -18.36 15.74 46.32
N VAL A 165 -17.39 15.97 45.43
CA VAL A 165 -17.40 15.50 44.04
C VAL A 165 -16.89 14.06 43.97
N LYS A 166 -17.73 13.14 43.50
CA LYS A 166 -17.36 11.74 43.24
C LYS A 166 -16.54 11.63 41.95
N THR A 167 -15.31 11.12 42.06
CA THR A 167 -14.47 10.73 40.93
C THR A 167 -14.89 9.35 40.40
N LYS A 168 -14.65 9.10 39.12
CA LYS A 168 -14.88 7.78 38.52
C LYS A 168 -13.77 6.81 38.89
N PRO A 169 -14.06 5.52 39.04
CA PRO A 169 -13.01 4.52 39.17
C PRO A 169 -12.18 4.48 37.88
N VAL A 170 -10.89 4.18 38.04
CA VAL A 170 -9.95 4.04 36.93
C VAL A 170 -9.52 2.59 36.86
N TYR A 171 -9.57 2.00 35.68
CA TYR A 171 -9.17 0.63 35.40
C TYR A 171 -7.91 0.60 34.57
N THR A 172 -7.02 -0.36 34.85
CA THR A 172 -5.98 -0.77 33.91
C THR A 172 -6.55 -1.89 33.05
N TYR A 173 -6.64 -1.67 31.75
CA TYR A 173 -7.08 -2.70 30.80
C TYR A 173 -5.91 -3.19 29.96
N THR A 174 -5.93 -4.47 29.60
CA THR A 174 -4.97 -5.06 28.65
C THR A 174 -5.72 -5.55 27.43
N LEU A 175 -5.52 -4.86 26.30
CA LEU A 175 -6.08 -5.23 25.01
C LEU A 175 -5.12 -6.24 24.34
N PHE A 176 -5.66 -7.32 23.80
CA PHE A 176 -4.88 -8.40 23.19
C PHE A 176 -5.45 -8.85 21.86
N LEU A 177 -4.57 -9.45 21.06
CA LEU A 177 -4.88 -10.16 19.82
C LEU A 177 -4.09 -11.46 19.80
N GLU A 178 -4.78 -12.58 19.60
CA GLU A 178 -4.23 -13.94 19.61
C GLU A 178 -4.73 -14.72 18.40
N PHE A 179 -3.94 -15.71 17.96
CA PHE A 179 -4.24 -16.57 16.83
C PHE A 179 -4.20 -18.03 17.29
N PRO A 180 -5.32 -18.57 17.80
CA PRO A 180 -5.31 -19.86 18.52
C PRO A 180 -4.97 -21.06 17.63
N THR A 181 -5.14 -20.94 16.31
CA THR A 181 -4.87 -22.02 15.35
C THR A 181 -3.46 -21.98 14.77
N LEU A 182 -2.60 -21.07 15.20
CA LEU A 182 -1.27 -20.84 14.64
C LEU A 182 -0.19 -20.95 15.72
N THR A 183 0.99 -21.47 15.35
CA THR A 183 2.13 -21.46 16.27
C THR A 183 2.75 -20.06 16.34
N LYS A 184 3.63 -19.83 17.32
CA LYS A 184 4.36 -18.57 17.44
C LYS A 184 5.17 -18.25 16.18
N GLU A 185 5.82 -19.26 15.60
CA GLU A 185 6.64 -19.14 14.40
C GLU A 185 5.79 -18.76 13.19
N ASP A 186 4.61 -19.37 13.05
CA ASP A 186 3.64 -19.03 12.01
C ASP A 186 3.19 -17.56 12.14
N ILE A 187 2.89 -17.12 13.35
CA ILE A 187 2.43 -15.75 13.62
C ILE A 187 3.52 -14.74 13.27
N GLU A 188 4.75 -14.97 13.72
CA GLU A 188 5.89 -14.09 13.42
C GLU A 188 6.23 -14.05 11.93
N TYR A 189 5.92 -15.13 11.20
CA TYR A 189 6.05 -15.14 9.75
C TYR A 189 4.90 -14.43 9.04
N LEU A 190 3.65 -14.66 9.45
CA LEU A 190 2.45 -14.15 8.78
C LEU A 190 2.17 -12.67 9.08
N VAL A 191 2.51 -12.19 10.26
CA VAL A 191 2.16 -10.84 10.74
C VAL A 191 3.41 -9.96 10.77
N GLU A 192 3.44 -8.91 9.93
CA GLU A 192 4.51 -7.90 9.95
C GLU A 192 4.42 -7.03 11.21
N ARG A 193 3.21 -6.59 11.56
CA ARG A 193 2.93 -5.77 12.73
C ARG A 193 1.43 -5.63 13.00
N VAL A 194 1.11 -5.31 14.25
CA VAL A 194 -0.25 -4.98 14.70
C VAL A 194 -0.26 -3.53 15.21
N GLU A 195 -1.22 -2.75 14.76
CA GLU A 195 -1.46 -1.39 15.23
C GLU A 195 -2.76 -1.32 16.04
N PHE A 196 -2.65 -1.01 17.33
CA PHE A 196 -3.77 -0.70 18.19
C PHE A 196 -4.00 0.82 18.16
N ASN A 197 -5.12 1.24 17.58
CA ASN A 197 -5.53 2.64 17.52
C ASN A 197 -6.56 2.86 18.62
N LEU A 198 -6.13 3.50 19.69
CA LEU A 198 -6.93 3.83 20.84
C LEU A 198 -7.55 5.22 20.67
N PRO A 199 -8.72 5.47 21.27
CA PRO A 199 -9.27 6.81 21.33
C PRO A 199 -8.28 7.78 21.98
N PRO A 200 -8.39 9.07 21.66
CA PRO A 200 -7.77 10.14 22.43
C PRO A 200 -7.83 9.88 23.93
N LYS A 201 -6.71 10.05 24.64
CA LYS A 201 -6.75 10.09 26.10
C LYS A 201 -7.69 11.24 26.49
N TYR A 202 -8.86 10.91 27.03
CA TYR A 202 -9.73 11.91 27.66
C TYR A 202 -8.93 12.48 28.82
N LYS A 203 -8.47 13.73 28.69
CA LYS A 203 -7.85 14.51 29.77
C LYS A 203 -8.93 14.89 30.79
N GLU A 204 -9.59 13.93 31.42
CA GLU A 204 -10.33 14.22 32.66
C GLU A 204 -9.28 14.35 33.76
N HIS A 205 -8.66 15.54 33.86
CA HIS A 205 -8.03 16.18 35.04
C HIS A 205 -7.05 17.33 34.70
N VAL A 206 -7.14 17.96 33.53
CA VAL A 206 -6.56 19.31 33.35
C VAL A 206 -7.53 20.15 32.53
N ARG A 207 -8.15 21.14 33.17
CA ARG A 207 -8.83 22.26 32.52
C ARG A 207 -7.79 23.10 31.76
N THR A 208 -7.34 22.63 30.62
CA THR A 208 -6.72 23.46 29.60
C THR A 208 -7.21 22.99 28.25
N LYS A 209 -8.05 23.83 27.63
CA LYS A 209 -8.38 23.76 26.21
C LYS A 209 -7.08 23.79 25.42
N SER A 210 -6.60 22.66 24.95
CA SER A 210 -5.73 22.63 23.77
C SER A 210 -5.86 21.30 23.03
N GLU A 211 -6.43 21.45 21.83
CA GLU A 211 -5.93 20.95 20.54
C GLU A 211 -5.86 19.44 20.31
N ASN A 212 -6.67 19.03 19.30
CA ASN A 212 -6.44 17.90 18.38
C ASN A 212 -5.71 16.70 18.98
N THR A 213 -6.39 15.96 19.87
CA THR A 213 -5.90 14.65 20.27
C THR A 213 -6.13 13.66 19.13
N SER A 214 -5.08 13.43 18.34
CA SER A 214 -5.01 12.29 17.43
C SER A 214 -5.14 10.98 18.21
N LEU A 215 -5.84 9.99 17.65
CA LEU A 215 -5.93 8.60 18.16
C LEU A 215 -4.55 8.11 18.66
N ALA A 216 -4.47 7.67 19.90
CA ALA A 216 -3.23 7.14 20.47
C ALA A 216 -2.89 5.81 19.77
N LYS A 217 -1.86 5.84 18.92
CA LYS A 217 -1.42 4.68 18.14
C LYS A 217 -0.33 3.91 18.89
N ARG A 218 -0.52 2.60 19.05
CA ARG A 218 0.48 1.66 19.60
C ARG A 218 0.79 0.58 18.57
N ILE A 219 2.07 0.31 18.34
CA ILE A 219 2.51 -0.64 17.31
C ILE A 219 3.28 -1.78 17.97
N LYS A 220 2.97 -3.02 17.61
CA LYS A 220 3.69 -4.23 18.04
C LYS A 220 4.11 -5.03 16.81
N SER A 221 5.40 -5.26 16.64
CA SER A 221 5.96 -6.05 15.53
C SER A 221 6.37 -7.47 15.93
N LYS A 222 6.26 -7.83 17.20
CA LYS A 222 6.60 -9.16 17.73
C LYS A 222 5.45 -9.69 18.59
N TYR A 223 5.26 -11.00 18.54
CA TYR A 223 4.33 -11.71 19.40
C TYR A 223 4.90 -11.77 20.85
N PRO A 224 4.08 -11.64 21.91
CA PRO A 224 2.62 -11.50 21.95
C PRO A 224 2.11 -10.08 21.66
N PHE A 225 0.98 -9.98 20.95
CA PHE A 225 0.34 -8.70 20.63
C PHE A 225 -0.59 -8.23 21.76
N LYS A 226 0.00 -7.64 22.80
CA LYS A 226 -0.74 -7.10 23.95
C LYS A 226 -0.28 -5.68 24.28
N ILE A 227 -1.22 -4.83 24.71
CA ILE A 227 -0.95 -3.49 25.23
C ILE A 227 -1.77 -3.24 26.49
N SER A 228 -1.24 -2.47 27.43
CA SER A 228 -1.93 -2.11 28.67
C SER A 228 -1.98 -0.58 28.82
N GLU A 229 -3.16 -0.05 29.12
CA GLU A 229 -3.39 1.38 29.34
C GLU A 229 -4.43 1.57 30.47
N LYS A 230 -4.63 2.82 30.91
CA LYS A 230 -5.62 3.17 31.93
C LYS A 230 -6.79 3.93 31.32
N ALA A 231 -8.00 3.64 31.80
CA ALA A 231 -9.22 4.36 31.42
C ALA A 231 -10.25 4.34 32.55
N SER A 232 -11.07 5.39 32.62
CA SER A 232 -12.22 5.49 33.54
C SER A 232 -13.56 5.16 32.87
N ARG A 233 -13.56 4.99 31.53
CA ARG A 233 -14.76 4.71 30.73
C ARG A 233 -14.44 3.73 29.60
N SER A 234 -15.41 2.87 29.30
CA SER A 234 -15.41 2.02 28.11
C SER A 234 -15.29 2.86 26.84
N CYS A 235 -14.56 2.34 25.85
CA CYS A 235 -14.28 3.06 24.63
C CYS A 235 -13.97 2.12 23.46
N LYS A 236 -14.15 2.60 22.23
CA LYS A 236 -13.92 1.80 21.02
C LYS A 236 -12.46 1.89 20.57
N ALA A 237 -11.80 0.75 20.43
CA ALA A 237 -10.47 0.63 19.84
C ALA A 237 -10.54 0.00 18.45
N THR A 238 -9.56 0.34 17.60
CA THR A 238 -9.39 -0.30 16.29
C THR A 238 -8.07 -1.05 16.25
N ILE A 239 -8.10 -2.35 15.99
CA ILE A 239 -6.93 -3.19 15.78
C ILE A 239 -6.72 -3.36 14.27
N LYS A 240 -5.56 -2.97 13.76
CA LYS A 240 -5.15 -3.20 12.37
C LYS A 240 -4.01 -4.21 12.33
N ILE A 241 -4.14 -5.23 11.51
CA ILE A 241 -3.17 -6.30 11.34
C ILE A 241 -2.54 -6.12 9.96
N PHE A 242 -1.22 -5.93 9.94
CA PHE A 242 -0.44 -5.85 8.72
C PHE A 242 0.17 -7.22 8.48
N TRP A 243 -0.26 -7.88 7.41
CA TRP A 243 0.25 -9.17 6.98
C TRP A 243 1.62 -9.00 6.32
N ASN A 244 2.48 -10.01 6.46
CA ASN A 244 3.83 -9.97 5.93
C ASN A 244 3.81 -9.85 4.41
N LYS A 245 4.49 -8.83 3.91
CA LYS A 245 4.66 -8.54 2.48
C LYS A 245 5.28 -9.69 1.71
N ARG A 246 6.05 -10.55 2.38
CA ARG A 246 6.67 -11.73 1.77
C ARG A 246 5.64 -12.78 1.32
N LEU A 247 4.42 -12.75 1.86
CA LEU A 247 3.33 -13.64 1.44
C LEU A 247 2.94 -13.46 -0.03
N CYS A 248 3.26 -12.31 -0.59
CA CYS A 248 3.03 -11.96 -1.99
C CYS A 248 4.37 -11.56 -2.66
N GLU A 249 5.50 -12.12 -2.22
CA GLU A 249 6.85 -11.74 -2.67
C GLU A 249 7.05 -11.88 -4.18
N ASP A 250 6.38 -12.85 -4.80
CA ASP A 250 6.45 -13.04 -6.25
C ASP A 250 5.52 -12.07 -7.02
N ILE A 251 4.70 -11.29 -6.30
CA ILE A 251 3.78 -10.26 -6.82
C ILE A 251 4.21 -8.86 -6.32
N LYS A 252 5.49 -8.69 -5.97
CA LYS A 252 6.10 -7.50 -5.34
C LYS A 252 5.80 -6.20 -6.09
N THR A 253 4.63 -5.64 -5.96
CA THR A 253 4.36 -4.26 -6.32
C THR A 253 4.48 -3.45 -5.05
N THR A 254 5.46 -2.55 -5.02
CA THR A 254 5.83 -1.78 -3.83
C THR A 254 4.68 -0.91 -3.32
N ASN A 255 3.67 -0.69 -4.17
CA ASN A 255 2.46 0.08 -3.88
C ASN A 255 1.16 -0.75 -3.80
N ILE A 256 1.22 -2.10 -3.85
CA ILE A 256 0.04 -2.99 -3.79
C ILE A 256 0.26 -4.13 -2.78
N TYR A 257 0.39 -3.77 -1.51
CA TYR A 257 0.39 -4.75 -0.42
C TYR A 257 -1.03 -5.14 -0.02
N PRO A 258 -1.24 -6.36 0.53
CA PRO A 258 -2.55 -6.79 0.98
C PRO A 258 -3.12 -5.75 1.95
N ILE A 259 -4.41 -5.44 1.75
CA ILE A 259 -5.13 -4.49 2.59
C ILE A 259 -5.03 -5.00 4.04
N PRO A 260 -4.52 -4.18 4.98
CA PRO A 260 -4.45 -4.58 6.38
C PRO A 260 -5.84 -4.99 6.86
N SER A 261 -5.91 -6.13 7.56
CA SER A 261 -7.15 -6.54 8.20
C SER A 261 -7.45 -5.58 9.34
N LYS A 262 -8.72 -5.21 9.52
CA LYS A 262 -9.15 -4.26 10.55
C LYS A 262 -10.34 -4.83 11.31
N VAL A 263 -10.27 -4.75 12.63
CA VAL A 263 -11.41 -4.96 13.53
C VAL A 263 -11.60 -3.79 14.47
N THR A 264 -12.85 -3.55 14.83
CA THR A 264 -13.23 -2.59 15.88
C THR A 264 -13.75 -3.36 17.07
N TYR A 265 -13.35 -2.96 18.25
CA TYR A 265 -13.69 -3.63 19.50
C TYR A 265 -14.04 -2.60 20.57
N ASP A 266 -15.11 -2.88 21.31
CA ASP A 266 -15.54 -2.04 22.44
C ASP A 266 -14.86 -2.54 23.71
N ILE A 267 -13.97 -1.71 24.27
CA ILE A 267 -13.23 -2.02 25.50
C ILE A 267 -14.21 -1.98 26.66
N MET A 268 -14.42 -3.13 27.29
CA MET A 268 -15.31 -3.29 28.43
C MET A 268 -14.52 -3.11 29.72
N LEU A 269 -14.95 -2.16 30.56
CA LEU A 269 -14.37 -1.90 31.87
C LEU A 269 -15.41 -2.27 32.93
N SER A 270 -15.54 -3.58 33.21
CA SER A 270 -16.46 -4.10 34.21
C SER A 270 -15.70 -4.86 35.30
N PRO A 271 -15.91 -4.53 36.59
CA PRO A 271 -15.37 -5.34 37.68
C PRO A 271 -16.06 -6.71 37.80
N SER A 272 -17.31 -6.83 37.32
CA SER A 272 -18.09 -8.07 37.35
C SER A 272 -17.76 -9.03 36.21
N ASP A 273 -17.27 -8.49 35.08
CA ASP A 273 -16.84 -9.27 33.93
C ASP A 273 -15.52 -8.68 33.40
N PRO A 274 -14.38 -9.07 34.01
CA PRO A 274 -13.08 -8.50 33.69
C PRO A 274 -12.51 -9.06 32.39
N PHE A 275 -13.21 -9.94 31.68
CA PHE A 275 -12.71 -10.64 30.49
C PHE A 275 -13.77 -10.63 29.38
N SER A 276 -13.58 -9.77 28.38
CA SER A 276 -14.42 -9.75 27.19
C SER A 276 -13.61 -10.14 25.96
N THR A 277 -14.14 -11.04 25.14
CA THR A 277 -13.50 -11.49 23.91
C THR A 277 -14.47 -11.62 22.75
N ASN A 278 -13.96 -11.35 21.55
CA ASN A 278 -14.61 -11.62 20.27
C ASN A 278 -13.67 -12.48 19.42
N ALA A 279 -14.26 -13.26 18.52
CA ALA A 279 -13.51 -14.02 17.51
C ALA A 279 -13.89 -13.54 16.11
N THR A 280 -12.93 -13.59 15.19
CA THR A 280 -13.17 -13.37 13.76
C THR A 280 -12.24 -14.24 12.94
N THR A 281 -12.61 -14.48 11.68
CA THR A 281 -11.73 -15.14 10.72
C THR A 281 -11.30 -14.14 9.65
N PHE A 282 -10.00 -14.01 9.42
CA PHE A 282 -9.44 -13.16 8.38
C PHE A 282 -9.03 -13.98 7.17
N LYS A 283 -9.46 -13.55 5.98
CA LYS A 283 -8.98 -14.12 4.72
C LYS A 283 -7.67 -13.47 4.33
N VAL A 284 -6.57 -14.14 4.62
CA VAL A 284 -5.21 -13.68 4.29
C VAL A 284 -4.87 -14.13 2.89
N LYS A 285 -4.50 -13.17 2.03
CA LYS A 285 -4.14 -13.43 0.64
C LYS A 285 -2.65 -13.75 0.50
N TYR A 286 -2.30 -14.77 -0.29
CA TYR A 286 -0.91 -15.19 -0.52
C TYR A 286 -0.70 -15.80 -1.91
N SER A 287 0.54 -15.79 -2.43
CA SER A 287 0.88 -16.41 -3.71
C SER A 287 1.15 -17.90 -3.57
N LYS A 288 0.80 -18.70 -4.59
CA LYS A 288 1.05 -20.15 -4.61
C LYS A 288 2.51 -20.52 -4.34
N THR A 289 3.42 -19.78 -4.97
CA THR A 289 4.87 -19.90 -4.81
C THR A 289 5.37 -19.57 -3.41
N CYS A 290 4.67 -18.71 -2.65
CA CYS A 290 5.00 -18.43 -1.26
C CYS A 290 4.71 -19.65 -0.39
N LEU A 291 3.55 -20.29 -0.58
CA LEU A 291 3.17 -21.49 0.15
C LEU A 291 4.17 -22.64 -0.06
N GLU A 292 4.62 -22.85 -1.28
CA GLU A 292 5.63 -23.87 -1.62
C GLU A 292 6.95 -23.61 -0.90
N LYS A 293 7.30 -22.35 -0.64
CA LYS A 293 8.50 -21.93 0.11
C LYS A 293 8.29 -21.93 1.63
N THR A 294 7.05 -21.92 2.11
CA THR A 294 6.78 -21.97 3.55
C THR A 294 7.04 -23.35 4.14
N LYS A 295 7.81 -23.40 5.23
CA LYS A 295 8.08 -24.62 6.01
C LYS A 295 6.95 -24.97 7.00
N PHE A 296 5.85 -24.21 7.01
CA PHE A 296 4.82 -24.26 8.04
C PHE A 296 3.79 -25.36 7.74
N GLN A 297 3.84 -26.46 8.50
CA GLN A 297 2.94 -27.61 8.34
C GLN A 297 1.48 -27.27 8.68
N SER A 298 1.23 -26.40 9.65
CA SER A 298 -0.10 -25.89 10.05
C SER A 298 -0.84 -25.18 8.92
N VAL A 299 -0.13 -24.35 8.15
CA VAL A 299 -0.67 -23.63 6.99
C VAL A 299 -0.92 -24.58 5.82
N LYS A 300 -0.09 -25.63 5.65
CA LYS A 300 -0.30 -26.67 4.63
C LYS A 300 -1.53 -27.53 4.95
N GLN A 301 -1.71 -27.91 6.21
CA GLN A 301 -2.85 -28.73 6.64
C GLN A 301 -4.19 -27.99 6.52
N ALA A 302 -4.24 -26.71 6.91
CA ALA A 302 -5.41 -25.86 6.70
C ALA A 302 -5.81 -25.69 5.21
N LEU A 303 -4.88 -25.95 4.29
CA LEU A 303 -5.12 -25.87 2.84
C LEU A 303 -5.52 -27.20 2.21
N GLU A 304 -5.04 -28.32 2.75
CA GLU A 304 -5.53 -29.65 2.38
C GLU A 304 -7.01 -29.79 2.77
N ASP A 305 -7.39 -29.34 3.97
CA ASP A 305 -8.79 -29.33 4.44
C ASP A 305 -9.70 -28.40 3.59
N GLY A 306 -9.16 -27.28 3.09
CA GLY A 306 -9.88 -26.34 2.23
C GLY A 306 -9.98 -26.77 0.75
N LEU A 307 -9.05 -27.60 0.27
CA LEU A 307 -9.08 -28.17 -1.09
C LEU A 307 -10.10 -29.31 -1.21
N ASP A 308 -10.31 -30.08 -0.15
CA ASP A 308 -11.32 -31.16 -0.15
C ASP A 308 -12.75 -30.62 -0.16
N GLN A 309 -13.02 -29.47 0.48
CA GLN A 309 -14.34 -28.82 0.38
C GLN A 309 -14.68 -28.36 -1.04
N LYS A 310 -13.68 -27.93 -1.84
CA LYS A 310 -13.91 -27.57 -3.25
C LYS A 310 -14.05 -28.78 -4.16
N ARG A 311 -13.43 -29.92 -3.85
CA ARG A 311 -13.63 -31.17 -4.62
C ARG A 311 -14.98 -31.81 -4.33
N ALA A 312 -15.51 -31.66 -3.10
CA ALA A 312 -16.82 -32.17 -2.71
C ALA A 312 -18.01 -31.43 -3.36
N ILE A 313 -17.81 -30.18 -3.81
CA ILE A 313 -18.84 -29.40 -4.53
C ILE A 313 -18.88 -29.78 -6.04
N TRP A 314 -17.87 -30.47 -6.54
CA TRP A 314 -17.74 -30.88 -7.95
C TRP A 314 -17.81 -32.42 -8.12
N ARG A 315 -18.29 -33.13 -7.10
CA ARG A 315 -18.65 -34.55 -7.16
C ARG A 315 -20.14 -34.72 -6.92
#